data_AF-J4K9B2-F1
#
_entry.id   AF-J4K9B2-F1
#
_cell.length_a   1.000
_cell.length_b   1.000
_cell.length_c   1.000
_cell.angle_alpha   90.00
_cell.angle_beta   90.00
_cell.angle_gamma   90.00
#
_symmetry.space_group_name_H-M   'P 1'
#
loop_
_entity.id
_entity.type
_entity.pdbx_description
1 polymer ?
#
loop_
_entity_poly.entity_id
_entity_poly.type
_entity_poly.pdbx_seq_one_letter_code
_entity_poly.pdbx_strand_id
1 'polypeptide(L)'
;MDDVYNKLYEENVYELDGILQIFDNKNELNAIYKYLIKYAGLSDEARAVMNEKIKDIEEKLLERVDTAISDGYKIISLADPLSSIEFLGKKGAKVYIDTILLDLIYKIKHLCEKNACILHLCPRLSALLKSDENTRFKEVKLNSSYNSLVEALLSNHKESITAFRCIHFRGEIDKIQAIRLD
;
A
#
# COMPACT_ATOMS: atom_id res chain seq x y z
N MET A 1 25.83 -6.09 12.39
CA MET A 1 24.44 -5.67 12.72
C MET A 1 23.70 -5.26 11.47
N ASP A 2 24.35 -4.50 10.57
CA ASP A 2 23.79 -4.15 9.25
C ASP A 2 23.58 -5.37 8.35
N ASP A 3 24.54 -6.29 8.26
CA ASP A 3 24.40 -7.48 7.39
C ASP A 3 23.22 -8.39 7.77
N VAL A 4 22.90 -8.50 9.06
CA VAL A 4 21.77 -9.31 9.55
C VAL A 4 20.45 -8.65 9.17
N TYR A 5 20.34 -7.32 9.32
CA TYR A 5 19.14 -6.59 8.92
C TYR A 5 18.95 -6.61 7.40
N ASN A 6 20.02 -6.36 6.63
CA ASN A 6 19.95 -6.34 5.17
C ASN A 6 19.49 -7.69 4.64
N LYS A 7 20.05 -8.79 5.16
CA LYS A 7 19.59 -10.14 4.83
C LYS A 7 18.12 -10.36 5.19
N LEU A 8 17.70 -9.98 6.39
CA LEU A 8 16.30 -10.13 6.83
C LEU A 8 15.35 -9.35 5.91
N TYR A 9 15.71 -8.12 5.55
CA TYR A 9 14.94 -7.29 4.64
C TYR A 9 14.88 -7.92 3.24
N GLU A 10 16.02 -8.27 2.64
CA GLU A 10 16.11 -8.83 1.29
C GLU A 10 15.34 -10.16 1.14
N GLU A 11 15.35 -11.00 2.18
CA GLU A 11 14.67 -12.30 2.17
C GLU A 11 13.16 -12.23 2.44
N ASN A 12 12.66 -11.14 3.04
CA ASN A 12 11.28 -11.11 3.55
C ASN A 12 10.42 -9.97 3.00
N VAL A 13 11.01 -8.91 2.45
CA VAL A 13 10.28 -7.73 1.99
C VAL A 13 10.28 -7.65 0.46
N TYR A 14 9.08 -7.59 -0.11
CA TYR A 14 8.88 -7.21 -1.51
C TYR A 14 8.27 -5.80 -1.57
N GLU A 15 8.97 -4.86 -2.19
CA GLU A 15 8.46 -3.51 -2.41
C GLU A 15 7.62 -3.44 -3.68
N LEU A 16 6.40 -2.94 -3.52
CA LEU A 16 5.41 -2.84 -4.59
C LEU A 16 5.06 -1.37 -4.81
N ASP A 17 5.27 -0.92 -6.04
CA ASP A 17 4.81 0.39 -6.51
C ASP A 17 3.27 0.45 -6.54
N GLY A 18 2.73 1.59 -6.14
CA GLY A 18 1.32 1.91 -6.31
C GLY A 18 0.95 2.34 -7.73
N ILE A 19 -0.35 2.43 -7.98
CA ILE A 19 -0.90 2.70 -9.32
C ILE A 19 -0.38 4.01 -9.91
N LEU A 20 -0.28 5.09 -9.12
CA LEU A 20 0.15 6.39 -9.67
C LEU A 20 1.63 6.37 -10.04
N GLN A 21 2.48 5.63 -9.30
CA GLN A 21 3.86 5.41 -9.68
C GLN A 21 3.98 4.64 -11.01
N ILE A 22 3.11 3.66 -11.26
CA ILE A 22 3.09 2.96 -12.55
C ILE A 22 2.64 3.88 -13.70
N PHE A 23 1.66 4.76 -13.46
CA PHE A 23 1.29 5.78 -14.44
C PHE A 23 2.44 6.75 -14.74
N ASP A 24 3.19 7.16 -13.71
CA ASP A 24 4.37 8.02 -13.87
C ASP A 24 5.47 7.36 -14.70
N ASN A 25 5.79 6.09 -14.39
CA ASN A 25 6.76 5.31 -15.14
C ASN A 25 6.38 5.15 -16.63
N LYS A 26 5.09 5.27 -16.96
CA LYS A 26 4.54 5.25 -18.34
C LYS A 26 4.41 6.65 -18.97
N ASN A 27 4.86 7.72 -18.31
CA ASN A 27 4.64 9.13 -18.70
C ASN A 27 3.15 9.53 -18.80
N GLU A 28 2.29 8.86 -18.05
CA GLU A 28 0.84 9.08 -18.06
C GLU A 28 0.31 9.70 -16.75
N LEU A 29 1.18 10.14 -15.83
CA LEU A 29 0.79 10.72 -14.54
C LEU A 29 -0.21 11.89 -14.68
N ASN A 30 0.04 12.79 -15.62
CA ASN A 30 -0.86 13.92 -15.88
C ASN A 30 -2.25 13.48 -16.37
N ALA A 31 -2.34 12.34 -17.08
CA ALA A 31 -3.61 11.82 -17.56
C ALA A 31 -4.45 11.29 -16.39
N ILE A 32 -3.85 10.48 -15.51
CA ILE A 32 -4.55 9.94 -14.34
C ILE A 32 -4.94 11.07 -13.35
N TYR A 33 -4.09 12.08 -13.14
CA TYR A 33 -4.44 13.22 -12.28
C TYR A 33 -5.63 14.01 -12.82
N LYS A 34 -5.66 14.30 -14.13
CA LYS A 34 -6.81 14.97 -14.76
C LYS A 34 -8.09 14.14 -14.62
N TYR A 35 -7.99 12.83 -14.78
CA TYR A 35 -9.11 11.92 -14.56
C TYR A 35 -9.63 12.01 -13.12
N LEU A 36 -8.76 11.89 -12.11
CA LEU A 36 -9.15 11.93 -10.69
C LEU A 36 -9.82 13.26 -10.32
N ILE A 37 -9.27 14.40 -10.77
CA ILE A 37 -9.80 15.73 -10.46
C ILE A 37 -11.15 15.99 -11.16
N LYS A 38 -11.32 15.49 -12.39
CA LYS A 38 -12.51 15.73 -13.22
C LYS A 38 -13.54 14.61 -13.18
N TYR A 39 -13.30 13.54 -12.44
CA TYR A 39 -14.06 12.28 -12.44
C TYR A 39 -15.60 12.44 -12.51
N ALA A 40 -16.17 13.29 -11.65
CA ALA A 40 -17.62 13.52 -11.59
C ALA A 40 -18.22 14.14 -12.87
N GLY A 41 -17.42 14.86 -13.66
CA GLY A 41 -17.86 15.52 -14.90
C GLY A 41 -17.39 14.82 -16.18
N LEU A 42 -16.76 13.65 -16.09
CA LEU A 42 -16.41 12.84 -17.25
C LEU A 42 -17.65 12.10 -17.80
N SER A 43 -17.66 11.86 -19.11
CA SER A 43 -18.63 10.95 -19.71
C SER A 43 -18.37 9.50 -19.28
N ASP A 44 -19.35 8.63 -19.46
CA ASP A 44 -19.20 7.21 -19.13
C ASP A 44 -18.12 6.54 -19.96
N GLU A 45 -17.99 6.90 -21.24
CA GLU A 45 -16.96 6.38 -22.13
C GLU A 45 -15.56 6.80 -21.67
N ALA A 46 -15.38 8.06 -21.30
CA ALA A 46 -14.10 8.57 -20.80
C ALA A 46 -13.71 7.91 -19.46
N ARG A 47 -14.70 7.63 -18.61
CA ARG A 47 -14.47 6.85 -17.37
C ARG A 47 -14.09 5.41 -17.69
N ALA A 48 -14.82 4.74 -18.58
CA ALA A 48 -14.56 3.35 -18.95
C ALA A 48 -13.14 3.14 -19.48
N VAL A 49 -12.65 4.02 -20.37
CA VAL A 49 -11.29 3.95 -20.91
C VAL A 49 -10.22 4.02 -19.82
N MET A 50 -10.37 4.94 -18.85
CA MET A 50 -9.39 5.03 -17.76
C MET A 50 -9.52 3.87 -16.78
N ASN A 51 -10.74 3.42 -16.49
CA ASN A 51 -10.98 2.26 -15.62
C ASN A 51 -10.35 0.99 -16.19
N GLU A 52 -10.40 0.78 -17.50
CA GLU A 52 -9.74 -0.33 -18.17
C GLU A 52 -8.21 -0.27 -17.98
N LYS A 53 -7.61 0.91 -18.15
CA LYS A 53 -6.17 1.11 -17.90
C LYS A 53 -5.77 0.85 -16.45
N ILE A 54 -6.57 1.35 -15.50
CA ILE A 54 -6.36 1.12 -14.07
C ILE A 54 -6.43 -0.37 -13.76
N LYS A 55 -7.42 -1.07 -14.32
CA LYS A 55 -7.61 -2.51 -14.14
C LYS A 55 -6.45 -3.33 -14.70
N ASP A 56 -5.94 -3.00 -15.89
CA ASP A 56 -4.75 -3.65 -16.47
C ASP A 56 -3.51 -3.47 -15.56
N ILE A 57 -3.34 -2.30 -14.95
CA ILE A 57 -2.25 -2.06 -14.00
C ILE A 57 -2.48 -2.87 -12.72
N GLU A 58 -3.70 -2.85 -12.18
CA GLU A 58 -4.07 -3.60 -10.98
C GLU A 58 -3.81 -5.11 -11.16
N GLU A 59 -4.27 -5.71 -12.24
CA GLU A 59 -4.08 -7.14 -12.54
C GLU A 59 -2.59 -7.50 -12.52
N LYS A 60 -1.73 -6.69 -13.17
CA LYS A 60 -0.27 -6.87 -13.17
C LYS A 60 0.35 -6.70 -11.77
N LEU A 61 -0.16 -5.79 -10.96
CA LEU A 61 0.31 -5.62 -9.58
C LEU A 61 -0.06 -6.85 -8.74
N LEU A 62 -1.27 -7.39 -8.91
CA LEU A 62 -1.71 -8.60 -8.20
C LEU A 62 -0.91 -9.84 -8.61
N GLU A 63 -0.60 -10.00 -9.89
CA GLU A 63 0.30 -11.05 -10.39
C GLU A 63 1.70 -10.96 -9.77
N ARG A 64 2.25 -9.75 -9.66
CA ARG A 64 3.54 -9.52 -9.00
C ARG A 64 3.50 -9.86 -7.52
N VAL A 65 2.40 -9.53 -6.83
CA VAL A 65 2.19 -9.90 -5.42
C VAL A 65 2.13 -11.42 -5.26
N ASP A 66 1.35 -12.11 -6.08
CA ASP A 66 1.21 -13.56 -6.03
C ASP A 66 2.55 -14.27 -6.30
N THR A 67 3.32 -13.76 -7.28
CA THR A 67 4.68 -14.23 -7.56
C THR A 67 5.60 -14.00 -6.37
N ALA A 68 5.62 -12.81 -5.78
CA ALA A 68 6.46 -12.51 -4.63
C ALA A 68 6.13 -13.41 -3.43
N ILE A 69 4.84 -13.63 -3.16
CA ILE A 69 4.42 -14.56 -2.11
C ILE A 69 4.92 -15.99 -2.40
N SER A 70 4.80 -16.43 -3.66
CA SER A 70 5.28 -17.75 -4.10
C SER A 70 6.79 -17.91 -3.97
N ASP A 71 7.54 -16.82 -4.18
CA ASP A 71 9.00 -16.75 -4.00
C ASP A 71 9.41 -16.71 -2.51
N GLY A 72 8.45 -16.64 -1.58
CA GLY A 72 8.66 -16.75 -0.13
C GLY A 72 8.71 -15.42 0.63
N TYR A 73 8.43 -14.29 -0.04
CA TYR A 73 8.33 -13.00 0.64
C TYR A 73 7.17 -12.97 1.64
N LYS A 74 7.42 -12.44 2.84
CA LYS A 74 6.47 -12.43 3.96
C LYS A 74 5.83 -11.07 4.22
N ILE A 75 6.36 -10.03 3.59
CA ILE A 75 5.87 -8.66 3.70
C ILE A 75 5.79 -8.09 2.28
N ILE A 76 4.58 -7.70 1.88
CA ILE A 76 4.36 -6.89 0.69
C ILE A 76 4.28 -5.44 1.15
N SER A 77 5.26 -4.62 0.79
CA SER A 77 5.31 -3.20 1.15
C SER A 77 4.80 -2.35 0.00
N LEU A 78 3.54 -1.93 0.06
CA LEU A 78 2.91 -1.07 -0.93
C LEU A 78 3.25 0.41 -0.68
N ALA A 79 3.79 1.07 -1.70
CA ALA A 79 4.14 2.49 -1.65
C ALA A 79 3.62 3.24 -2.88
N ASP A 80 2.89 4.33 -2.64
CA ASP A 80 2.50 5.27 -3.70
C ASP A 80 2.83 6.71 -3.27
N PRO A 81 4.09 7.16 -3.42
CA PRO A 81 4.51 8.46 -2.92
C PRO A 81 3.83 9.65 -3.64
N LEU A 82 3.27 9.40 -4.83
CA LEU A 82 2.57 10.36 -5.69
C LEU A 82 1.09 10.52 -5.31
N SER A 83 0.56 9.69 -4.42
CA SER A 83 -0.84 9.75 -4.00
C SER A 83 -1.13 10.80 -2.93
N SER A 84 -0.18 11.67 -2.57
CA SER A 84 -0.40 12.62 -1.49
C SER A 84 -1.51 13.63 -1.83
N ILE A 85 -2.17 14.15 -0.80
CA ILE A 85 -3.18 15.21 -0.94
C ILE A 85 -2.57 16.47 -1.58
N GLU A 86 -1.27 16.71 -1.41
CA GLU A 86 -0.55 17.84 -2.01
C GLU A 86 -0.54 17.74 -3.55
N PHE A 87 -0.41 16.53 -4.09
CA PHE A 87 -0.43 16.30 -5.54
C PHE A 87 -1.84 16.20 -6.11
N LEU A 88 -2.73 15.45 -5.45
CA LEU A 88 -4.07 15.16 -5.97
C LEU A 88 -5.11 16.24 -5.65
N GLY A 89 -4.85 17.06 -4.62
CA GLY A 89 -5.87 17.87 -3.96
C GLY A 89 -6.92 17.02 -3.25
N LYS A 90 -7.72 17.62 -2.36
CA LYS A 90 -8.74 16.89 -1.58
C LYS A 90 -9.73 16.11 -2.44
N LYS A 91 -10.18 16.72 -3.55
CA LYS A 91 -11.15 16.09 -4.47
C LYS A 91 -10.55 14.89 -5.20
N GLY A 92 -9.35 15.03 -5.77
CA GLY A 92 -8.67 13.95 -6.47
C GLY A 92 -8.26 12.82 -5.52
N ALA A 93 -7.79 13.17 -4.32
CA ALA A 93 -7.47 12.21 -3.26
C ALA A 93 -8.69 11.38 -2.87
N LYS A 94 -9.86 12.01 -2.65
CA LYS A 94 -11.09 11.27 -2.34
C LYS A 94 -11.47 10.30 -3.46
N VAL A 95 -11.44 10.74 -4.72
CA VAL A 95 -11.73 9.86 -5.85
C VAL A 95 -10.72 8.70 -5.90
N TYR A 96 -9.43 8.97 -5.73
CA TYR A 96 -8.39 7.93 -5.73
C TYR A 96 -8.62 6.89 -4.63
N ILE A 97 -8.93 7.33 -3.41
CA ILE A 97 -9.27 6.44 -2.29
C ILE A 97 -10.50 5.59 -2.63
N ASP A 98 -11.60 6.23 -2.99
CA ASP A 98 -12.92 5.61 -3.13
C ASP A 98 -13.00 4.64 -4.33
N THR A 99 -12.26 4.92 -5.41
CA THR A 99 -12.43 4.21 -6.69
C THR A 99 -11.28 3.27 -7.04
N ILE A 100 -10.12 3.42 -6.40
CA ILE A 100 -8.89 2.72 -6.81
C ILE A 100 -8.18 2.11 -5.62
N LEU A 101 -7.75 2.95 -4.66
CA LEU A 101 -6.80 2.53 -3.64
C LEU A 101 -7.38 1.49 -2.67
N LEU A 102 -8.60 1.68 -2.17
CA LEU A 102 -9.19 0.75 -1.21
C LEU A 102 -9.45 -0.63 -1.83
N ASP A 103 -9.89 -0.67 -3.09
CA ASP A 103 -10.13 -1.92 -3.84
C ASP A 103 -8.81 -2.69 -4.03
N LEU A 104 -7.75 -2.00 -4.47
CA LEU A 104 -6.41 -2.59 -4.58
C LEU A 104 -5.91 -3.13 -3.24
N ILE A 105 -6.01 -2.35 -2.17
CA ILE A 105 -5.59 -2.76 -0.82
C ILE A 105 -6.37 -4.01 -0.38
N TYR A 106 -7.68 -4.07 -0.63
CA TYR A 106 -8.51 -5.21 -0.25
C TYR A 106 -8.08 -6.49 -1.00
N LYS A 107 -7.82 -6.39 -2.30
CA LYS A 107 -7.35 -7.53 -3.11
C LYS A 107 -5.98 -8.02 -2.66
N ILE A 108 -5.02 -7.11 -2.44
CA ILE A 108 -3.68 -7.48 -1.94
C ILE A 108 -3.77 -8.08 -0.54
N LYS A 109 -4.56 -7.47 0.37
CA LYS A 109 -4.82 -8.01 1.71
C LYS A 109 -5.28 -9.46 1.64
N HIS A 110 -6.23 -9.76 0.76
CA HIS A 110 -6.78 -11.10 0.65
C HIS A 110 -5.75 -12.13 0.14
N LEU A 111 -4.87 -11.74 -0.78
CA LEU A 111 -3.73 -12.57 -1.19
C LEU A 111 -2.76 -12.79 -0.02
N CYS A 112 -2.43 -11.73 0.72
CA CYS A 112 -1.54 -11.82 1.87
C CYS A 112 -2.09 -12.74 2.96
N GLU A 113 -3.36 -12.59 3.34
CA GLU A 113 -4.00 -13.40 4.39
C GLU A 113 -4.05 -14.89 4.07
N LYS A 114 -4.32 -15.25 2.81
CA LYS A 114 -4.33 -16.65 2.35
C LYS A 114 -2.97 -17.33 2.50
N ASN A 115 -1.90 -16.54 2.48
CA ASN A 115 -0.53 -17.03 2.43
C ASN A 115 0.29 -16.64 3.67
N ALA A 116 -0.37 -16.23 4.77
CA ALA A 116 0.27 -15.80 6.01
C ALA A 116 1.34 -14.69 5.81
N CYS A 117 1.11 -13.83 4.83
CA CYS A 117 1.93 -12.66 4.50
C CYS A 117 1.27 -11.39 5.07
N ILE A 118 2.06 -10.34 5.26
CA ILE A 118 1.62 -9.06 5.80
C ILE A 118 1.61 -8.02 4.68
N LEU A 119 0.52 -7.26 4.57
CA LEU A 119 0.49 -6.05 3.78
C LEU A 119 0.98 -4.87 4.63
N HIS A 120 2.08 -4.26 4.23
CA HIS A 120 2.59 -3.03 4.81
C HIS A 120 2.26 -1.85 3.89
N LEU A 121 1.69 -0.78 4.46
CA LEU A 121 1.42 0.47 3.74
C LEU A 121 2.42 1.54 4.15
N CYS A 122 3.06 2.16 3.16
CA CYS A 122 4.03 3.21 3.42
C CYS A 122 3.40 4.41 4.18
N PRO A 123 4.20 5.24 4.87
CA PRO A 123 3.68 6.35 5.66
C PRO A 123 2.83 7.35 4.87
N ARG A 124 3.20 7.64 3.62
CA ARG A 124 2.47 8.57 2.75
C ARG A 124 1.08 8.03 2.39
N LEU A 125 1.02 6.75 2.03
CA LEU A 125 -0.24 6.08 1.72
C LEU A 125 -1.14 5.97 2.95
N SER A 126 -0.54 5.67 4.10
CA SER A 126 -1.23 5.63 5.39
C SER A 126 -1.81 7.01 5.77
N ALA A 127 -1.05 8.08 5.56
CA ALA A 127 -1.50 9.45 5.80
C ALA A 127 -2.63 9.87 4.86
N LEU A 128 -2.60 9.42 3.60
CA LEU A 128 -3.72 9.60 2.68
C LEU A 128 -4.98 8.91 3.19
N LEU A 129 -4.90 7.63 3.59
CA LEU A 129 -6.04 6.88 4.11
C LEU A 129 -6.58 7.47 5.41
N LYS A 130 -5.75 8.14 6.22
CA LYS A 130 -6.20 8.89 7.39
C LYS A 130 -7.17 10.04 7.06
N SER A 131 -7.18 10.51 5.82
CA SER A 131 -8.15 11.52 5.35
C SER A 131 -9.51 10.94 4.98
N ASP A 132 -9.63 9.61 4.88
CA ASP A 132 -10.91 8.92 4.73
C ASP A 132 -11.52 8.61 6.09
N GLU A 133 -12.76 9.04 6.29
CA GLU A 133 -13.49 8.91 7.57
C GLU A 133 -13.89 7.47 7.88
N ASN A 134 -13.88 6.58 6.87
CA ASN A 134 -14.26 5.18 7.02
C ASN A 134 -13.06 4.30 7.43
N THR A 135 -11.84 4.75 7.18
CA THR A 135 -10.64 3.99 7.51
C THR A 135 -10.29 4.16 8.99
N ARG A 136 -10.30 3.04 9.73
CA ARG A 136 -9.96 3.01 11.16
C ARG A 136 -8.59 2.41 11.39
N PHE A 137 -7.82 3.11 12.22
CA PHE A 137 -6.50 2.69 12.66
C PHE A 137 -6.52 2.30 14.12
N LYS A 138 -5.68 1.33 14.48
CA LYS A 138 -5.44 0.94 15.87
C LYS A 138 -3.96 0.78 16.14
N GLU A 139 -3.58 1.11 17.36
CA GLU A 139 -2.27 0.77 17.88
C GLU A 139 -2.27 -0.66 18.41
N VAL A 140 -1.22 -1.42 18.08
CA VAL A 140 -1.00 -2.77 18.58
C VAL A 140 0.34 -2.79 19.31
N LYS A 141 0.27 -3.05 20.62
CA LYS A 141 1.45 -3.28 21.45
C LYS A 141 2.03 -4.65 21.15
N LEU A 142 3.34 -4.70 20.94
CA LEU A 142 4.07 -5.93 20.69
C LEU A 142 4.49 -6.59 22.02
N ASN A 143 4.78 -7.89 21.96
CA ASN A 143 5.22 -8.66 23.14
C ASN A 143 6.65 -8.34 23.57
N SER A 144 7.42 -7.64 22.73
CA SER A 144 8.81 -7.28 22.94
C SER A 144 9.14 -6.04 22.12
N SER A 145 10.32 -5.49 22.36
CA SER A 145 10.86 -4.39 21.56
C SER A 145 11.78 -4.94 20.47
N TYR A 146 11.65 -4.41 19.25
CA TYR A 146 12.41 -4.82 18.07
C TYR A 146 13.25 -3.66 17.54
N ASN A 147 14.32 -3.96 16.80
CA ASN A 147 15.27 -2.94 16.33
C ASN A 147 14.98 -2.44 14.92
N SER A 148 13.95 -2.97 14.26
CA SER A 148 13.51 -2.52 12.93
C SER A 148 12.04 -2.84 12.68
N LEU A 149 11.44 -2.19 11.67
CA LEU A 149 10.06 -2.49 11.29
C LEU A 149 9.94 -3.91 10.74
N VAL A 150 10.91 -4.38 9.96
CA VAL A 150 10.91 -5.75 9.43
C VAL A 150 10.85 -6.78 10.56
N GLU A 151 11.71 -6.65 11.58
CA GLU A 151 11.68 -7.54 12.75
C GLU A 151 10.34 -7.48 13.49
N ALA A 152 9.82 -6.27 13.70
CA ALA A 152 8.53 -6.08 14.37
C ALA A 152 7.37 -6.71 13.58
N LEU A 153 7.40 -6.61 12.24
CA LEU A 153 6.36 -7.18 11.38
C LEU A 153 6.45 -8.71 11.30
N LEU A 154 7.66 -9.27 11.27
CA LEU A 154 7.86 -10.73 11.31
C LEU A 154 7.61 -11.34 12.70
N SER A 155 7.36 -10.51 13.71
CA SER A 155 6.94 -11.00 15.02
C SER A 155 5.52 -11.55 15.00
N ASN A 156 5.16 -12.30 16.04
CA ASN A 156 3.84 -12.91 16.15
C ASN A 156 2.75 -11.87 16.52
N HIS A 157 2.38 -11.02 15.56
CA HIS A 157 1.22 -10.15 15.61
C HIS A 157 0.12 -10.67 14.66
N LYS A 158 -1.15 -10.46 15.00
CA LYS A 158 -2.29 -11.02 14.23
C LYS A 158 -2.85 -10.08 13.16
N GLU A 159 -2.14 -9.01 12.84
CA GLU A 159 -2.62 -7.97 11.93
C GLU A 159 -2.18 -8.25 10.49
N SER A 160 -3.14 -8.23 9.56
CA SER A 160 -2.90 -8.43 8.14
C SER A 160 -2.41 -7.17 7.42
N ILE A 161 -2.77 -5.99 7.92
CA ILE A 161 -2.36 -4.70 7.35
C ILE A 161 -1.69 -3.85 8.42
N THR A 162 -0.50 -3.34 8.10
CA THR A 162 0.26 -2.41 8.94
C THR A 162 0.50 -1.08 8.22
N ALA A 163 0.69 0.00 8.98
CA ALA A 163 0.67 1.36 8.46
C ALA A 163 1.59 2.33 9.22
N PHE A 164 1.74 3.53 8.66
CA PHE A 164 2.37 4.74 9.20
C PHE A 164 3.88 4.74 9.44
N ARG A 165 4.55 3.60 9.56
CA ARG A 165 6.00 3.53 9.73
C ARG A 165 6.66 3.08 8.43
N CYS A 166 7.88 3.56 8.14
CA CYS A 166 8.60 3.16 6.93
C CYS A 166 9.16 1.73 7.07
N ILE A 167 9.12 0.93 6.01
CA ILE A 167 9.68 -0.44 6.01
C ILE A 167 11.20 -0.46 6.29
N HIS A 168 11.90 0.60 5.89
CA HIS A 168 13.31 0.81 6.18
C HIS A 168 13.59 1.39 7.56
N PHE A 169 12.57 1.59 8.41
CA PHE A 169 12.79 2.16 9.73
C PHE A 169 13.63 1.21 10.59
N ARG A 170 14.72 1.76 11.14
CA ARG A 170 15.62 1.11 12.09
C ARG A 170 15.64 1.93 13.37
N GLY A 171 15.47 1.26 14.49
CA GLY A 171 15.26 1.87 15.79
C GLY A 171 14.24 1.08 16.59
N GLU A 172 14.08 1.47 17.86
CA GLU A 172 13.22 0.74 18.78
C GLU A 172 11.73 0.75 18.36
N ILE A 173 11.11 -0.42 18.36
CA ILE A 173 9.69 -0.63 18.06
C ILE A 173 9.09 -1.61 19.06
N ASP A 174 8.23 -1.09 19.93
CA ASP A 174 7.40 -1.85 20.86
C ASP A 174 5.90 -1.83 20.46
N LYS A 175 5.57 -1.08 19.41
CA LYS A 175 4.21 -0.90 18.90
C LYS A 175 4.15 -0.62 17.41
N ILE A 176 3.10 -1.12 16.77
CA ILE A 176 2.78 -0.89 15.37
C ILE A 176 1.39 -0.27 15.23
N GLN A 177 1.13 0.34 14.07
CA GLN A 177 -0.21 0.77 13.68
C GLN A 177 -0.75 -0.20 12.65
N ALA A 178 -2.00 -0.60 12.81
CA ALA A 178 -2.71 -1.51 11.92
C ALA A 178 -4.02 -0.91 11.44
N ILE A 179 -4.47 -1.36 10.26
CA ILE A 179 -5.74 -0.94 9.67
C ILE A 179 -6.75 -2.08 9.82
N ARG A 180 -7.98 -1.74 10.18
CA ARG A 180 -9.12 -2.65 10.04
C ARG A 180 -9.95 -2.24 8.84
N LEU A 181 -9.98 -3.11 7.83
CA LEU A 181 -10.92 -3.08 6.72
C LEU A 181 -11.84 -4.27 6.93
N ASP A 182 -13.06 -3.99 7.38
CA ASP A 182 -14.11 -4.98 7.71
C ASP A 182 -14.84 -5.43 6.44
#